data_AF-A0A438JA04-F1
#
_entry.id   AF-A0A438JA04-F1
#
_cell.length_a   1.000
_cell.length_b   1.000
_cell.length_c   1.000
_cell.angle_alpha   90.00
_cell.angle_beta   90.00
_cell.angle_gamma   90.00
#
_symmetry.space_group_name_H-M   'P 1'
#
loop_
_entity.id
_entity.type
_entity.pdbx_description
1 polymer ?
#
loop_
_entity_poly.entity_id
_entity_poly.type
_entity_poly.pdbx_seq_one_letter_code
_entity_poly.pdbx_strand_id
1 'polypeptide(L)'
;MAGQLGLDPPTMNLCSGGPTVELEQALINSDAVAKCFNCSVSNAAILFVIYCSTRIPPSERIGVQDKLDTVLKQMRLFQENKGCLSNVLYPILLYVLVPDLPKRALVEVKPVLYVEDDMKTTETTVEDMSFTIAPNHWDFQEASWHDTCIQKSVIPGKICVIVLSVTNELAMKVCSESPGCNRNNQDHRFGNEQIDRITRFCIYLLDKVLAGNGFSGKILRLVS
;
A
#
# COMPACT_ATOMS: atom_id res chain seq x y z
N MET A 1 0.29 11.71 -3.22
CA MET A 1 0.05 13.07 -2.67
C MET A 1 0.76 13.21 -1.32
N ALA A 2 0.80 14.41 -0.74
CA ALA A 2 1.20 14.59 0.65
C ALA A 2 0.14 13.98 1.59
N GLY A 3 0.54 13.53 2.77
CA GLY A 3 -0.40 13.05 3.78
C GLY A 3 -1.30 14.20 4.28
N GLN A 4 -2.57 13.90 4.46
CA GLN A 4 -3.60 14.83 4.90
C GLN A 4 -4.03 14.50 6.32
N LEU A 5 -4.08 15.52 7.15
CA LEU A 5 -4.71 15.47 8.47
C LEU A 5 -6.17 15.92 8.37
N GLY A 6 -6.96 15.57 9.39
CA GLY A 6 -8.34 16.03 9.55
C GLY A 6 -8.45 17.49 9.95
N LEU A 7 -7.84 18.39 9.16
CA LEU A 7 -7.88 19.83 9.39
C LEU A 7 -9.09 20.45 8.72
N ASP A 8 -9.77 21.34 9.42
CA ASP A 8 -10.74 22.23 8.83
C ASP A 8 -9.99 23.30 8.00
N PRO A 9 -10.15 23.37 6.66
CA PRO A 9 -9.33 24.25 5.82
C PRO A 9 -9.43 25.75 6.18
N PRO A 10 -10.60 26.31 6.54
CA PRO A 10 -10.71 27.71 6.98
C PRO A 10 -9.95 28.02 8.27
N THR A 11 -10.04 27.16 9.30
CA THR A 11 -9.45 27.44 10.61
C THR A 11 -8.05 26.84 10.80
N MET A 12 -7.66 25.87 9.97
CA MET A 12 -6.44 25.08 10.07
C MET A 12 -6.29 24.33 11.42
N ASN A 13 -7.40 24.14 12.12
CA ASN A 13 -7.49 23.36 13.35
C ASN A 13 -7.91 21.92 13.05
N LEU A 14 -7.51 20.99 13.91
CA LEU A 14 -8.00 19.61 13.83
C LEU A 14 -9.48 19.57 14.18
N CYS A 15 -10.25 18.79 13.42
CA CYS A 15 -11.66 18.55 13.71
C CYS A 15 -11.82 17.88 15.07
N SER A 16 -12.71 18.42 15.90
CA SER A 16 -13.13 17.78 17.14
C SER A 16 -14.05 16.60 16.84
N GLY A 17 -13.83 15.45 17.49
CA GLY A 17 -14.70 14.28 17.33
C GLY A 17 -13.98 12.93 17.27
N GLY A 18 -12.65 12.92 17.44
CA GLY A 18 -11.86 11.70 17.51
C GLY A 18 -11.44 11.17 16.14
N PRO A 19 -10.94 9.92 16.08
CA PRO A 19 -10.17 9.43 14.95
C PRO A 19 -11.01 9.26 13.67
N THR A 20 -12.29 8.93 13.79
CA THR A 20 -13.19 8.74 12.64
C THR A 20 -13.57 10.06 11.98
N VAL A 21 -13.75 11.13 12.76
CA VAL A 21 -14.02 12.48 12.25
C VAL A 21 -12.77 13.06 11.59
N GLU A 22 -11.60 12.89 12.22
CA GLU A 22 -10.33 13.29 11.61
C GLU A 22 -10.06 12.55 10.29
N LEU A 23 -10.32 11.23 10.24
CA LEU A 23 -10.21 10.44 9.02
C LEU A 23 -11.11 10.96 7.89
N GLU A 24 -12.39 11.20 8.19
CA GLU A 24 -13.35 11.70 7.20
C GLU A 24 -12.92 13.06 6.64
N GLN A 25 -12.51 13.98 7.51
CA GLN A 25 -12.02 15.28 7.06
C GLN A 25 -10.72 15.14 6.24
N ALA A 26 -9.80 14.26 6.63
CA ALA A 26 -8.57 14.00 5.89
C ALA A 26 -8.85 13.44 4.48
N LEU A 27 -9.86 12.58 4.34
CA LEU A 27 -10.31 12.06 3.04
C LEU A 27 -10.96 13.16 2.19
N ILE A 28 -11.80 14.00 2.78
CA ILE A 28 -12.42 15.14 2.08
C ILE A 28 -11.34 16.11 1.58
N ASN A 29 -10.37 16.45 2.43
CA ASN A 29 -9.23 17.29 2.06
C ASN A 29 -8.41 16.65 0.93
N SER A 30 -8.16 15.34 1.02
CA SER A 30 -7.46 14.60 -0.04
C SER A 30 -8.24 14.63 -1.35
N ASP A 31 -9.55 14.43 -1.31
CA ASP A 31 -10.41 14.44 -2.49
C ASP A 31 -10.52 15.83 -3.13
N ALA A 32 -10.54 16.89 -2.32
CA ALA A 32 -10.47 18.26 -2.81
C ALA A 32 -9.18 18.51 -3.63
N VAL A 33 -8.04 18.00 -3.16
CA VAL A 33 -6.78 18.07 -3.91
C VAL A 33 -6.83 17.19 -5.17
N ALA A 34 -7.38 15.98 -5.08
CA ALA A 34 -7.51 15.08 -6.24
C ALA A 34 -8.35 15.70 -7.37
N LYS A 35 -9.43 16.41 -7.01
CA LYS A 35 -10.29 17.12 -7.96
C LYS A 35 -9.56 18.20 -8.76
N CYS A 36 -8.49 18.80 -8.24
CA CYS A 36 -7.65 19.72 -9.00
C CYS A 36 -6.91 19.03 -10.17
N PHE A 37 -6.84 17.69 -10.18
CA PHE A 37 -6.29 16.85 -11.24
C PHE A 37 -7.39 16.10 -12.01
N ASN A 38 -8.64 16.58 -11.98
CA ASN A 38 -9.80 15.95 -12.63
C ASN A 38 -10.04 14.48 -12.22
N CYS A 39 -9.65 14.11 -11.00
CA CYS A 39 -9.86 12.77 -10.46
C CYS A 39 -10.47 12.81 -9.05
N SER A 40 -10.78 11.65 -8.49
CA SER A 40 -11.23 11.51 -7.11
C SER A 40 -10.42 10.44 -6.39
N VAL A 41 -10.24 10.60 -5.08
CA VAL A 41 -9.56 9.55 -4.30
C VAL A 41 -10.36 8.24 -4.30
N SER A 42 -11.67 8.29 -4.55
CA SER A 42 -12.52 7.12 -4.49
C SER A 42 -12.46 6.22 -5.72
N ASN A 43 -11.96 6.74 -6.86
CA ASN A 43 -11.86 6.03 -8.13
C ASN A 43 -10.42 5.89 -8.65
N ALA A 44 -9.56 6.88 -8.40
CA ALA A 44 -8.20 6.92 -8.92
C ALA A 44 -7.16 6.37 -7.93
N ALA A 45 -7.52 6.10 -6.68
CA ALA A 45 -6.54 5.61 -5.71
C ALA A 45 -6.11 4.17 -5.99
N ILE A 46 -4.79 3.96 -5.96
CA ILE A 46 -4.14 2.64 -6.06
C ILE A 46 -3.57 2.17 -4.72
N LEU A 47 -3.33 3.11 -3.80
CA LEU A 47 -2.86 2.85 -2.43
C LEU A 47 -3.37 3.94 -1.49
N PHE A 48 -3.86 3.54 -0.32
CA PHE A 48 -4.00 4.41 0.84
C PHE A 48 -3.02 3.96 1.92
N VAL A 49 -2.19 4.88 2.40
CA VAL A 49 -1.46 4.71 3.65
C VAL A 49 -2.18 5.50 4.73
N ILE A 50 -2.69 4.80 5.74
CA ILE A 50 -3.41 5.35 6.87
C ILE A 50 -2.49 5.26 8.09
N TYR A 51 -1.96 6.39 8.52
CA TYR A 51 -1.18 6.43 9.76
C TYR A 51 -2.14 6.65 10.93
N CYS A 52 -2.06 5.77 11.92
CA CYS A 52 -2.84 5.80 13.14
C CYS A 52 -1.91 6.06 14.32
N SER A 53 -2.24 7.04 15.14
CA SER A 53 -1.52 7.31 16.38
C SER A 53 -1.73 6.17 17.40
N THR A 54 -0.70 5.84 18.18
CA THR A 54 -0.81 4.91 19.32
C THR A 54 -1.79 5.42 20.39
N ARG A 55 -2.13 6.72 20.35
CA ARG A 55 -3.15 7.34 21.21
C ARG A 55 -4.58 6.90 20.87
N ILE A 56 -4.81 6.28 19.71
CA ILE A 56 -6.09 5.65 19.40
C ILE A 56 -6.19 4.32 20.17
N PRO A 57 -7.21 4.16 21.04
CA PRO A 57 -7.45 2.90 21.74
C PRO A 57 -7.67 1.75 20.74
N PRO A 58 -7.15 0.54 20.99
CA PRO A 58 -7.34 -0.59 20.07
C PRO A 58 -8.81 -0.87 19.69
N SER A 59 -9.74 -0.65 20.61
CA SER A 59 -11.19 -0.81 20.39
C SER A 59 -11.76 0.15 19.35
N GLU A 60 -11.16 1.33 19.15
CA GLU A 60 -11.62 2.35 18.21
C GLU A 60 -11.00 2.22 16.83
N ARG A 61 -9.93 1.42 16.68
CA ARG A 61 -9.20 1.27 15.41
C ARG A 61 -10.05 0.60 14.33
N ILE A 62 -10.92 -0.33 14.71
CA ILE A 62 -11.87 -0.97 13.78
C ILE A 62 -12.80 0.10 13.20
N GLY A 63 -13.26 1.05 14.02
CA GLY A 63 -14.11 2.16 13.58
C GLY A 63 -13.43 3.05 12.53
N VAL A 64 -12.10 3.19 12.56
CA VAL A 64 -11.35 3.91 11.51
C VAL A 64 -11.43 3.16 10.17
N GLN A 65 -11.34 1.83 10.18
CA GLN A 65 -11.45 1.02 8.97
C GLN A 65 -12.87 1.08 8.40
N ASP A 66 -13.89 0.88 9.23
CA ASP A 66 -15.30 0.92 8.82
C ASP A 66 -15.69 2.31 8.26
N LYS A 67 -15.15 3.37 8.88
CA LYS A 67 -15.39 4.74 8.44
C LYS A 67 -14.72 5.03 7.10
N LEU A 68 -13.50 4.53 6.86
CA LEU A 68 -12.82 4.65 5.56
C LEU A 68 -13.69 4.05 4.45
N ASP A 69 -14.13 2.81 4.64
CA ASP A 69 -14.96 2.10 3.66
C ASP A 69 -16.28 2.82 3.41
N THR A 70 -16.91 3.32 4.48
CA THR A 70 -18.18 4.06 4.39
C THR A 70 -18.02 5.34 3.57
N VAL A 71 -17.00 6.16 3.89
CA VAL A 71 -16.75 7.43 3.19
C VAL A 71 -16.38 7.19 1.73
N LEU A 72 -15.51 6.22 1.44
CA LEU A 72 -15.13 5.90 0.06
C LEU A 72 -16.33 5.40 -0.76
N LYS A 73 -17.21 4.58 -0.19
CA LYS A 73 -18.47 4.16 -0.85
C LYS A 73 -19.37 5.36 -1.15
N GLN A 74 -19.54 6.27 -0.19
CA GLN A 74 -20.34 7.48 -0.39
C GLN A 74 -19.77 8.38 -1.49
N MET A 75 -18.44 8.57 -1.51
CA MET A 75 -17.76 9.33 -2.55
C MET A 75 -17.98 8.71 -3.94
N ARG A 76 -17.88 7.37 -4.07
CA ARG A 76 -18.16 6.67 -5.34
C ARG A 76 -19.58 6.90 -5.84
N LEU A 77 -20.57 6.70 -4.98
CA LEU A 77 -21.99 6.93 -5.32
C LEU A 77 -22.24 8.38 -5.80
N PHE A 78 -21.57 9.35 -5.18
CA PHE A 78 -21.67 10.75 -5.59
C PHE A 78 -21.06 11.02 -6.97
N GLN A 79 -19.99 10.31 -7.35
CA GLN A 79 -19.37 10.43 -8.68
C GLN A 79 -20.19 9.73 -9.77
N GLU A 80 -20.76 8.55 -9.47
CA GLU A 80 -21.66 7.83 -10.37
C GLU A 80 -22.89 8.68 -10.73
N ASN A 81 -23.49 9.34 -9.73
CA ASN A 81 -24.62 10.26 -9.93
C ASN A 81 -24.27 11.49 -10.79
N LYS A 82 -22.98 11.85 -10.89
CA LYS A 82 -22.48 12.93 -11.75
C LYS A 82 -22.16 12.46 -13.18
N GLY A 83 -22.39 11.19 -13.50
CA GLY A 83 -22.09 10.61 -14.81
C GLY A 83 -20.60 10.39 -15.07
N CYS A 84 -19.74 10.45 -14.03
CA CYS A 84 -18.32 10.16 -14.15
C CYS A 84 -18.09 8.64 -14.13
N LEU A 85 -18.20 8.00 -15.30
CA LEU A 85 -17.95 6.58 -15.49
C LEU A 85 -16.45 6.30 -15.63
N SER A 86 -15.65 6.55 -14.58
CA SER A 86 -14.28 6.04 -14.55
C SER A 86 -14.27 4.63 -13.98
N ASN A 87 -13.39 3.77 -14.51
CA ASN A 87 -13.14 2.46 -13.91
C ASN A 87 -12.71 2.66 -12.45
N VAL A 88 -13.43 2.03 -11.52
CA VAL A 88 -13.11 2.10 -10.09
C VAL A 88 -11.89 1.23 -9.83
N LEU A 89 -10.80 1.85 -9.38
CA LEU A 89 -9.64 1.11 -8.89
C LEU A 89 -9.91 0.59 -7.47
N TYR A 90 -9.43 -0.62 -7.19
CA TYR A 90 -9.43 -1.20 -5.86
C TYR A 90 -8.06 -0.90 -5.22
N PRO A 91 -7.98 0.08 -4.30
CA PRO A 91 -6.71 0.46 -3.70
C PRO A 91 -6.24 -0.59 -2.70
N ILE A 92 -4.93 -0.74 -2.58
CA ILE A 92 -4.34 -1.41 -1.42
C ILE A 92 -4.52 -0.49 -0.20
N LEU A 93 -4.89 -1.05 0.95
CA LEU A 93 -5.05 -0.31 2.21
C LEU A 93 -3.95 -0.73 3.17
N LEU A 94 -3.07 0.20 3.53
CA LEU A 94 -1.98 -0.02 4.47
C LEU A 94 -2.20 0.83 5.73
N TYR A 95 -2.35 0.17 6.88
CA TYR A 95 -2.45 0.84 8.17
C TYR A 95 -1.10 0.80 8.89
N VAL A 96 -0.62 1.96 9.32
CA VAL A 96 0.67 2.10 10.01
C VAL A 96 0.43 2.70 11.38
N LEU A 97 0.84 1.99 12.44
CA LEU A 97 0.77 2.50 13.80
C LEU A 97 2.02 3.35 14.09
N VAL A 98 1.84 4.60 14.48
CA VAL A 98 2.93 5.55 14.78
C VAL A 98 2.79 6.13 16.19
N PRO A 99 3.88 6.48 16.89
CA PRO A 99 3.80 7.02 18.25
C PRO A 99 2.99 8.31 18.35
N ASP A 100 3.16 9.20 17.38
CA ASP A 100 2.44 10.46 17.31
C ASP A 100 2.35 10.95 15.86
N LEU A 101 1.42 11.86 15.59
CA LEU A 101 1.24 12.53 14.31
C LEU A 101 1.38 14.05 14.49
N PRO A 102 1.68 14.79 13.41
CA PRO A 102 1.74 16.24 13.48
C PRO A 102 0.45 16.83 14.06
N LYS A 103 0.58 17.94 14.80
CA LYS A 103 -0.52 18.58 15.54
C LYS A 103 -1.24 17.69 16.56
N ARG A 104 -0.64 16.56 16.96
CA ARG A 104 -1.29 15.57 17.82
C ARG A 104 -2.57 14.98 17.23
N ALA A 105 -2.67 14.93 15.90
CA ALA A 105 -3.74 14.23 15.20
C ALA A 105 -3.77 12.74 15.59
N LEU A 106 -4.91 12.11 15.42
CA LEU A 106 -5.10 10.68 15.63
C LEU A 106 -4.90 9.91 14.32
N VAL A 107 -5.27 10.50 13.18
CA VAL A 107 -5.18 9.86 11.86
C VAL A 107 -4.58 10.80 10.80
N GLU A 108 -3.72 10.26 9.94
CA GLU A 108 -3.24 10.89 8.71
C GLU A 108 -3.52 9.97 7.52
N VAL A 109 -4.05 10.52 6.43
CA VAL A 109 -4.39 9.79 5.21
C VAL A 109 -3.47 10.21 4.07
N LYS A 110 -2.75 9.27 3.49
CA LYS A 110 -1.86 9.52 2.36
C LYS A 110 -2.24 8.65 1.16
N PRO A 111 -3.04 9.17 0.22
CA PRO A 111 -3.36 8.46 -0.99
C PRO A 111 -2.25 8.57 -2.05
N VAL A 112 -2.11 7.49 -2.81
CA VAL A 112 -1.42 7.46 -4.11
C VAL A 112 -2.49 7.24 -5.16
N LEU A 113 -2.55 8.15 -6.13
CA LEU A 113 -3.51 8.12 -7.22
C LEU A 113 -2.81 7.75 -8.51
N TYR A 114 -3.49 6.97 -9.35
CA TYR A 114 -3.16 6.82 -10.75
C TYR A 114 -4.09 7.74 -11.56
N VAL A 115 -3.48 8.62 -12.33
CA VAL A 115 -4.18 9.48 -13.29
C VAL A 115 -3.60 9.13 -14.65
N GLU A 116 -4.46 8.80 -15.59
CA GLU A 116 -4.04 8.51 -16.96
C GLU A 116 -3.69 9.84 -17.67
N ASP A 117 -2.58 9.88 -18.39
CA ASP A 117 -2.22 11.05 -19.19
C ASP A 117 -3.13 11.11 -20.43
N ASP A 118 -3.76 12.26 -20.69
CA ASP A 118 -4.58 12.55 -21.89
C ASP A 118 -3.79 12.50 -23.22
N MET A 119 -2.53 12.05 -23.20
CA MET A 119 -1.72 11.86 -24.39
C MET A 119 -2.24 10.63 -25.14
N LYS A 120 -3.00 10.88 -26.21
CA LYS A 120 -3.49 9.91 -27.21
C LYS A 120 -2.62 8.67 -27.26
N THR A 121 -3.20 7.57 -26.81
CA THR A 121 -2.66 6.22 -26.89
C THR A 121 -2.21 5.94 -28.33
N THR A 122 -0.92 6.11 -28.62
CA THR A 122 -0.31 5.36 -29.72
C THR A 122 -0.33 3.92 -29.26
N GLU A 123 -1.20 3.12 -29.88
CA GLU A 123 -1.23 1.67 -29.74
C GLU A 123 0.20 1.16 -29.87
N THR A 124 0.81 0.84 -28.73
CA THR A 124 2.13 0.25 -28.74
C THR A 124 1.86 -1.22 -29.00
N THR A 125 2.27 -1.64 -30.19
CA THR A 125 2.21 -3.02 -30.67
C THR A 125 2.55 -3.99 -29.56
N VAL A 126 1.70 -5.01 -29.40
CA VAL A 126 1.93 -6.17 -28.54
C VAL A 126 3.22 -6.85 -29.03
N GLU A 127 4.35 -6.47 -28.45
CA GLU A 127 5.58 -7.23 -28.58
C GLU A 127 5.44 -8.47 -27.70
N ASP A 128 5.39 -9.61 -28.37
CA ASP A 128 5.40 -10.94 -27.76
C ASP A 128 6.78 -11.18 -27.12
N MET A 129 6.96 -10.65 -25.91
CA MET A 129 8.18 -10.85 -25.14
C MET A 129 8.08 -12.18 -24.40
N SER A 130 8.52 -13.24 -25.07
CA SER A 130 8.86 -14.50 -24.43
C SER A 130 10.07 -14.29 -23.51
N PHE A 131 9.79 -13.91 -22.26
CA PHE A 131 10.84 -13.76 -21.25
C PHE A 131 11.28 -15.12 -20.75
N THR A 132 12.57 -15.40 -20.92
CA THR A 132 13.22 -16.59 -20.36
C THR A 132 13.25 -16.44 -18.84
N ILE A 133 12.59 -17.35 -18.12
CA ILE A 133 12.65 -17.45 -16.67
C ILE A 133 14.12 -17.63 -16.29
N ALA A 134 14.73 -16.59 -15.71
CA ALA A 134 16.10 -16.71 -15.20
C ALA A 134 16.10 -17.76 -14.07
N PRO A 135 17.12 -18.64 -13.99
CA PRO A 135 17.21 -19.61 -12.92
C PRO A 135 17.25 -18.91 -11.56
N ASN A 136 16.56 -19.47 -10.56
CA ASN A 136 16.48 -18.89 -9.21
C ASN A 136 17.88 -18.72 -8.60
N HIS A 137 18.39 -17.48 -8.61
CA HIS A 137 19.69 -17.11 -8.04
C HIS A 137 19.63 -16.80 -6.53
N TRP A 138 18.46 -16.96 -5.91
CA TRP A 138 18.16 -16.40 -4.58
C TRP A 138 18.08 -17.44 -3.45
N ASP A 139 18.45 -18.70 -3.69
CA ASP A 139 18.42 -19.81 -2.70
C ASP A 139 17.02 -20.14 -2.11
N PHE A 140 15.94 -19.54 -2.63
CA PHE A 140 14.55 -19.84 -2.23
C PHE A 140 13.88 -20.77 -3.24
N GLN A 141 13.22 -21.81 -2.73
CA GLN A 141 12.34 -22.68 -3.53
C GLN A 141 10.94 -22.11 -3.56
N GLU A 142 10.26 -22.20 -4.70
CA GLU A 142 8.89 -21.70 -4.84
C GLU A 142 7.95 -22.41 -3.87
N ALA A 143 7.17 -21.65 -3.11
CA ALA A 143 6.18 -22.17 -2.20
C ALA A 143 4.88 -21.36 -2.27
N SER A 144 3.74 -22.03 -2.06
CA SER A 144 2.40 -21.43 -2.20
C SER A 144 2.13 -20.26 -1.24
N TRP A 145 2.89 -20.16 -0.15
CA TRP A 145 2.76 -19.07 0.82
C TRP A 145 3.53 -17.80 0.42
N HIS A 146 4.37 -17.85 -0.62
CA HIS A 146 5.09 -16.66 -1.10
C HIS A 146 4.14 -15.57 -1.59
N ASP A 147 3.04 -15.97 -2.25
CA ASP A 147 2.07 -15.03 -2.80
C ASP A 147 1.25 -14.32 -1.71
N THR A 148 1.18 -14.87 -0.48
CA THR A 148 0.50 -14.19 0.64
C THR A 148 1.30 -13.00 1.18
N CYS A 149 2.59 -12.92 0.84
CA CYS A 149 3.46 -11.80 1.21
C CYS A 149 3.32 -10.60 0.27
N ILE A 150 2.63 -10.76 -0.86
CA ILE A 150 2.55 -9.76 -1.93
C ILE A 150 1.11 -9.29 -2.11
N GLN A 151 0.92 -7.97 -2.09
CA GLN A 151 -0.26 -7.32 -2.67
C GLN A 151 0.21 -6.44 -3.82
N LYS A 152 -0.51 -6.48 -4.94
CA LYS A 152 -0.19 -5.66 -6.12
C LYS A 152 -1.43 -5.00 -6.69
N SER A 153 -1.26 -3.77 -7.13
CA SER A 153 -2.26 -3.02 -7.91
C SER A 153 -1.73 -2.90 -9.33
N VAL A 154 -2.45 -3.52 -10.28
CA VAL A 154 -2.10 -3.56 -11.69
C VAL A 154 -3.22 -2.90 -12.47
N ILE A 155 -2.86 -1.93 -13.30
CA ILE A 155 -3.73 -1.29 -14.28
C ILE A 155 -3.32 -1.85 -15.64
N PRO A 156 -4.22 -2.03 -16.62
CA PRO A 156 -3.88 -2.69 -17.89
C PRO A 156 -2.53 -2.22 -18.47
N GLY A 157 -1.59 -3.16 -18.61
CA GLY A 157 -0.24 -2.91 -19.13
C GLY A 157 0.77 -2.30 -18.16
N LYS A 158 0.42 -1.97 -16.90
CA LYS A 158 1.32 -1.33 -15.92
C LYS A 158 1.16 -1.87 -14.49
N ILE A 159 2.25 -2.30 -13.87
CA ILE A 159 2.29 -2.45 -12.41
C ILE A 159 2.37 -1.05 -11.79
N CYS A 160 1.42 -0.71 -10.94
CA CYS A 160 1.35 0.61 -10.33
C CYS A 160 1.85 0.63 -8.88
N VAL A 161 1.51 -0.41 -8.09
CA VAL A 161 1.97 -0.53 -6.69
C VAL A 161 2.21 -2.00 -6.36
N ILE A 162 3.28 -2.27 -5.61
CA ILE A 162 3.51 -3.54 -4.92
C ILE A 162 3.73 -3.23 -3.44
N VAL A 163 3.03 -3.94 -2.57
CA VAL A 163 3.25 -3.95 -1.13
C VAL A 163 3.73 -5.34 -0.74
N LEU A 164 4.91 -5.40 -0.13
CA LEU A 164 5.44 -6.60 0.49
C LEU A 164 5.25 -6.53 2.00
N SER A 165 4.72 -7.61 2.57
CA SER A 165 4.53 -7.73 4.02
C SER A 165 5.04 -9.08 4.48
N VAL A 166 5.99 -9.05 5.41
CA VAL A 166 6.50 -10.24 6.10
C VAL A 166 6.14 -10.09 7.57
N THR A 167 5.15 -10.88 8.02
CA THR A 167 4.78 -10.93 9.44
C THR A 167 5.83 -11.72 10.23
N ASN A 168 5.78 -11.66 11.57
CA ASN A 168 6.69 -12.43 12.40
C ASN A 168 6.60 -13.94 12.13
N GLU A 169 5.40 -14.47 11.88
CA GLU A 169 5.19 -15.88 11.56
C GLU A 169 5.88 -16.25 10.25
N LEU A 170 5.76 -15.38 9.23
CA LEU A 170 6.40 -15.57 7.93
C LEU A 170 7.92 -15.40 8.00
N ALA A 171 8.42 -14.42 8.76
CA ALA A 171 9.83 -14.22 9.01
C ALA A 171 10.48 -15.45 9.65
N MET A 172 9.81 -16.04 10.65
CA MET A 172 10.24 -17.30 11.26
C MET A 172 10.29 -18.45 10.25
N LYS A 173 9.29 -18.53 9.35
CA LYS A 173 9.25 -19.54 8.29
C LYS A 173 10.42 -19.38 7.31
N VAL A 174 10.64 -18.17 6.80
CA VAL A 174 11.78 -17.81 5.95
C VAL A 174 13.11 -18.23 6.59
N CYS A 175 13.29 -17.93 7.88
CA CYS A 175 14.53 -18.24 8.59
C CYS A 175 14.71 -19.74 8.89
N SER A 176 13.61 -20.48 9.07
CA SER A 176 13.65 -21.92 9.37
C SER A 176 14.07 -22.79 8.19
N GLU A 177 13.93 -22.30 6.96
CA GLU A 177 14.36 -22.98 5.74
C GLU A 177 15.88 -22.85 5.49
N SER A 178 16.64 -22.31 6.45
CA SER A 178 18.10 -22.14 6.35
C SER A 178 18.84 -23.40 6.82
N PRO A 179 19.76 -23.97 6.00
CA PRO A 179 20.60 -25.07 6.44
C PRO A 179 21.63 -24.54 7.45
N GLY A 180 21.34 -24.67 8.76
CA GLY A 180 22.28 -24.35 9.84
C GLY A 180 21.69 -23.69 11.10
N CYS A 181 20.40 -23.35 11.16
CA CYS A 181 19.84 -22.71 12.35
C CYS A 181 19.66 -23.70 13.52
N ASN A 182 20.62 -23.71 14.44
CA ASN A 182 20.49 -24.36 15.74
C ASN A 182 19.38 -23.68 16.55
N ARG A 183 18.34 -24.44 16.90
CA ARG A 183 17.08 -23.99 17.48
C ARG A 183 17.15 -23.68 18.99
N ASN A 184 18.32 -23.28 19.47
CA ASN A 184 18.57 -23.03 20.89
C ASN A 184 18.88 -21.55 21.09
N ASN A 185 17.84 -20.71 21.15
CA ASN A 185 17.74 -19.58 22.07
C ASN A 185 16.39 -18.89 21.88
N GLN A 186 15.64 -18.78 22.98
CA GLN A 186 14.32 -18.16 23.08
C GLN A 186 14.38 -16.62 23.07
N ASP A 187 15.32 -16.03 22.34
CA ASP A 187 15.33 -14.58 22.14
C ASP A 187 14.48 -14.26 20.91
N HIS A 188 13.35 -13.58 21.12
CA HIS A 188 12.41 -13.13 20.08
C HIS A 188 12.97 -12.02 19.17
N ARG A 189 14.30 -11.85 19.09
CA ARG A 189 14.94 -10.81 18.31
C ARG A 189 15.67 -11.43 17.12
N PHE A 190 15.33 -10.97 15.92
CA PHE A 190 16.01 -11.40 14.72
C PHE A 190 17.46 -10.93 14.74
N GLY A 191 18.39 -11.88 14.62
CA GLY A 191 19.81 -11.58 14.41
C GLY A 191 20.07 -11.01 13.02
N ASN A 192 21.24 -10.40 12.82
CA ASN A 192 21.61 -9.79 11.53
C ASN A 192 21.50 -10.77 10.34
N GLU A 193 21.87 -12.04 10.53
CA GLU A 193 21.76 -13.08 9.49
C GLU A 193 20.30 -13.39 9.10
N GLN A 194 19.39 -13.36 10.07
CA GLN A 194 17.96 -13.58 9.83
C GLN A 194 17.36 -12.37 9.08
N ILE A 195 17.75 -11.16 9.46
CA ILE A 195 17.34 -9.94 8.76
C ILE A 195 17.88 -9.93 7.32
N ASP A 196 19.13 -10.34 7.09
CA ASP A 196 19.70 -10.47 5.74
C ASP A 196 18.90 -11.46 4.90
N ARG A 197 18.58 -12.63 5.47
CA ARG A 197 17.78 -13.65 4.80
C ARG A 197 16.36 -13.17 4.47
N ILE A 198 15.70 -12.48 5.39
CA ILE A 198 14.37 -11.89 5.15
C ILE A 198 14.45 -10.82 4.06
N THR A 199 15.52 -10.01 4.05
CA THR A 199 15.73 -8.99 3.02
C THR A 199 15.93 -9.62 1.65
N ARG A 200 16.76 -10.66 1.53
CA ARG A 200 16.94 -11.42 0.29
C ARG A 200 15.63 -12.07 -0.17
N PHE A 201 14.83 -12.59 0.76
CA PHE A 201 13.51 -13.13 0.46
C PHE A 201 12.58 -12.07 -0.15
N CYS A 202 12.54 -10.86 0.43
CA CYS A 202 11.79 -9.74 -0.13
C CYS A 202 12.27 -9.35 -1.54
N ILE A 203 13.59 -9.31 -1.76
CA ILE A 203 14.16 -9.02 -3.09
C ILE A 203 13.77 -10.10 -4.09
N TYR A 204 13.88 -11.37 -3.72
CA TYR A 204 13.43 -12.51 -4.53
C TYR A 204 11.95 -12.38 -4.94
N LEU A 205 11.07 -12.02 -4.00
CA LEU A 205 9.66 -11.81 -4.31
C LEU A 205 9.43 -10.63 -5.27
N LEU A 206 10.15 -9.52 -5.10
CA LEU A 206 10.09 -8.39 -6.04
C LEU A 206 10.54 -8.81 -7.44
N ASP A 207 11.68 -9.49 -7.53
CA ASP A 207 12.27 -9.94 -8.79
C ASP A 207 11.30 -10.89 -9.53
N LYS A 208 10.70 -11.85 -8.79
CA LYS A 208 9.65 -12.74 -9.32
C LYS A 208 8.47 -11.96 -9.89
N VAL A 209 7.97 -10.95 -9.17
CA VAL A 209 6.83 -10.14 -9.64
C VAL A 209 7.21 -9.31 -10.87
N LEU A 210 8.39 -8.71 -10.90
CA LEU A 210 8.86 -7.91 -12.03
C LEU A 210 9.04 -8.78 -13.28
N ALA A 211 9.74 -9.90 -13.16
CA ALA A 211 9.97 -10.84 -14.25
C ALA A 211 8.66 -11.41 -14.80
N GLY A 212 7.74 -11.83 -13.91
CA GLY A 212 6.44 -12.38 -14.31
C GLY A 212 5.51 -11.38 -15.01
N ASN A 213 5.83 -10.08 -15.03
CA ASN A 213 5.05 -9.04 -15.71
C ASN A 213 5.87 -8.32 -16.80
N GLY A 214 7.01 -8.88 -17.20
CA GLY A 214 7.84 -8.35 -18.29
C GLY A 214 8.58 -7.04 -17.98
N PHE A 215 8.77 -6.70 -16.70
CA PHE A 215 9.52 -5.51 -16.29
C PHE A 215 10.99 -5.88 -16.01
N SER A 216 11.93 -5.25 -16.70
CA SER A 216 13.38 -5.36 -16.43
C SER A 216 13.87 -4.18 -15.57
N GLY A 217 13.68 -4.29 -14.25
CA GLY A 217 14.46 -3.66 -13.17
C GLY A 217 14.75 -2.14 -13.15
N LYS A 218 14.14 -1.44 -12.19
CA LYS A 218 14.80 -0.53 -11.22
C LYS A 218 13.94 -0.53 -9.94
N ILE A 219 14.47 -1.10 -8.86
CA ILE A 219 13.77 -1.31 -7.59
C ILE A 219 13.30 0.03 -6.99
N LEU A 220 12.00 0.13 -6.72
CA LEU A 220 11.35 1.23 -6.01
C LEU A 220 11.71 1.16 -4.52
N ARG A 221 11.98 2.34 -3.94
CA ARG A 221 12.36 2.60 -2.53
C ARG A 221 11.57 1.72 -1.54
N LEU A 222 12.26 0.83 -0.83
CA LEU A 222 11.78 0.30 0.45
C LEU A 222 11.74 1.47 1.45
N VAL A 223 10.54 1.82 1.92
CA VAL A 223 10.39 2.71 3.08
C VAL A 223 10.41 1.81 4.31
N SER A 224 11.44 1.99 5.14
CA SER A 224 11.56 1.40 6.47
C SER A 224 11.00 2.35 7.52
#